data_AF-Q3YJ24-F1
#
_entry.id   AF-Q3YJ24-F1
#
_cell.length_a   1.000
_cell.length_b   1.000
_cell.length_c   1.000
_cell.angle_alpha   90.00
_cell.angle_beta   90.00
_cell.angle_gamma   90.00
#
_symmetry.space_group_name_H-M   'P 1'
#
loop_
_entity.id
_entity.type
_entity.pdbx_description
1 polymer ?
#
loop_
_entity_poly.entity_id
_entity_poly.type
_entity_poly.pdbx_seq_one_letter_code
_entity_poly.pdbx_strand_id
1 'polypeptide(L)'
;AHQTLNYEQLYIFQKGDDVTSLRYRHAYDNGQEYAQLLHLDATREEMILREDVVGYFGDYQPFSLKTPHILDDFPTVVYSNFSQLEGYAFLDNGKSRVADRIARVIRIVPRDDFRYQYMLWIDEEN
;
A
#
# COMPACT_ATOMS: atom_id res chain seq x y z
N ALA A 1 7.24 9.12 6.02
CA ALA A 1 6.16 10.02 5.58
C ALA A 1 4.81 9.30 5.58
N HIS A 2 4.65 8.19 4.85
CA HIS A 2 3.36 7.49 4.74
C HIS A 2 2.73 7.01 6.06
N GLN A 3 3.51 6.77 7.12
CA GLN A 3 3.01 6.28 8.42
C GLN A 3 2.57 7.40 9.37
N THR A 4 2.82 8.66 9.02
CA THR A 4 2.61 9.80 9.93
C THR A 4 1.70 10.87 9.35
N LEU A 5 1.36 10.78 8.05
CA LEU A 5 0.50 11.74 7.36
C LEU A 5 -0.95 11.29 7.40
N ASN A 6 -1.88 12.23 7.47
CA ASN A 6 -3.30 11.94 7.28
C ASN A 6 -3.62 12.08 5.80
N TYR A 7 -4.10 11.02 5.15
CA TYR A 7 -4.42 11.05 3.73
C TYR A 7 -5.50 10.03 3.35
N GLU A 8 -6.08 10.27 2.17
CA GLU A 8 -7.00 9.36 1.50
C GLU A 8 -6.48 9.12 0.09
N GLN A 9 -6.54 7.86 -0.35
CA GLN A 9 -6.19 7.42 -1.68
C GLN A 9 -7.34 6.61 -2.27
N LEU A 10 -7.71 6.96 -3.50
CA LEU A 10 -8.60 6.20 -4.36
C LEU A 10 -7.73 5.59 -5.46
N TYR A 11 -7.74 4.27 -5.59
CA TYR A 11 -6.88 3.59 -6.56
C TYR A 11 -7.56 2.35 -7.11
N ILE A 12 -7.05 1.91 -8.26
CA ILE A 12 -7.39 0.63 -8.87
C ILE A 12 -6.28 -0.36 -8.54
N PHE A 13 -6.66 -1.52 -8.00
CA PHE A 13 -5.76 -2.64 -7.84
C PHE A 13 -6.07 -3.67 -8.92
N GLN A 14 -5.03 -4.07 -9.67
CA GLN A 14 -5.15 -5.03 -10.75
C GLN A 14 -4.20 -6.21 -10.52
N LYS A 15 -4.74 -7.43 -10.54
CA LYS A 15 -3.98 -8.67 -10.45
C LYS A 15 -4.39 -9.59 -11.59
N GLY A 16 -3.57 -9.65 -12.64
CA GLY A 16 -3.95 -10.31 -13.88
C GLY A 16 -5.14 -9.60 -14.52
N ASP A 17 -6.23 -10.32 -14.72
CA ASP A 17 -7.48 -9.78 -15.29
C ASP A 17 -8.44 -9.23 -14.23
N ASP A 18 -8.18 -9.49 -12.94
CA ASP A 18 -9.01 -8.98 -11.85
C ASP A 18 -8.67 -7.51 -11.57
N VAL A 19 -9.69 -6.66 -11.59
CA VAL A 19 -9.60 -5.21 -11.37
C VAL A 19 -10.56 -4.82 -10.26
N THR A 20 -10.08 -4.08 -9.26
CA THR A 20 -10.89 -3.66 -8.11
C THR A 20 -10.63 -2.20 -7.76
N SER A 21 -11.70 -1.44 -7.53
CA SER A 21 -11.60 -0.06 -7.02
C SER A 21 -11.57 -0.06 -5.50
N LEU A 22 -10.59 0.65 -4.94
CA LEU A 22 -10.32 0.68 -3.50
C LEU A 22 -10.22 2.12 -3.00
N ARG A 23 -10.60 2.30 -1.74
CA ARG A 23 -10.29 3.51 -0.97
C ARG A 23 -9.48 3.14 0.24
N TYR A 24 -8.27 3.69 0.33
CA TYR A 24 -7.42 3.60 1.50
C TYR A 24 -7.40 4.94 2.23
N ARG A 25 -7.60 4.92 3.54
CA ARG A 25 -7.46 6.07 4.43
C ARG A 25 -6.44 5.73 5.48
N HIS A 26 -5.55 6.66 5.74
CA HIS A 26 -4.59 6.57 6.83
C HIS A 26 -4.71 7.81 7.70
N ALA A 27 -4.67 7.60 9.02
CA ALA A 27 -4.65 8.64 10.01
C ALA A 27 -3.65 8.31 11.11
N TYR A 28 -2.93 9.32 11.55
CA TYR A 28 -2.04 9.26 12.69
C TYR A 28 -2.51 10.29 13.72
N ASP A 29 -2.93 9.82 14.89
CA ASP A 29 -3.43 10.66 15.97
C ASP A 29 -2.92 10.17 17.33
N ASN A 30 -2.49 11.10 18.19
CA ASN A 30 -2.01 10.81 19.55
C ASN A 30 -0.94 9.70 19.64
N GLY A 31 -0.04 9.63 18.65
CA GLY A 31 1.01 8.61 18.60
C GLY A 31 0.56 7.27 18.03
N GLN A 32 -0.70 7.18 17.58
CA GLN A 32 -1.35 5.95 17.15
C GLN A 32 -1.72 6.00 15.66
N GLU A 33 -1.37 4.94 14.94
CA GLU A 33 -1.76 4.71 13.56
C GLU A 33 -3.16 4.07 13.49
N TYR A 34 -3.94 4.57 12.53
CA TYR A 34 -5.24 4.06 12.12
C TYR A 34 -5.28 3.98 10.60
N ALA A 35 -5.88 2.94 10.06
CA ALA A 35 -6.13 2.86 8.63
C ALA A 35 -7.47 2.19 8.32
N GLN A 36 -8.02 2.50 7.15
CA GLN A 36 -9.20 1.83 6.59
C GLN A 36 -8.90 1.51 5.13
N LEU A 37 -9.08 0.25 4.74
CA LEU A 37 -9.18 -0.15 3.36
C LEU A 37 -10.61 -0.57 3.06
N LEU A 38 -11.19 -0.03 1.99
CA LEU A 38 -12.57 -0.30 1.59
C LEU A 38 -12.63 -0.71 0.12
N HIS A 39 -13.28 -1.84 -0.15
CA HIS A 39 -13.69 -2.25 -1.48
C HIS A 39 -14.89 -1.41 -1.92
N LEU A 40 -14.75 -0.72 -3.05
CA LEU A 40 -15.76 0.19 -3.59
C LEU A 40 -16.71 -0.51 -4.56
N ASP A 41 -16.27 -1.63 -5.12
CA ASP A 41 -17.01 -2.47 -6.04
C ASP A 41 -17.41 -3.80 -5.36
N ALA A 42 -18.34 -4.54 -5.97
CA ALA A 42 -18.84 -5.83 -5.48
C ALA A 42 -19.42 -5.78 -4.05
N THR A 43 -19.32 -6.88 -3.29
CA THR A 43 -19.74 -6.93 -1.88
C THR A 43 -18.85 -6.02 -1.06
N ARG A 44 -19.47 -5.24 -0.16
CA ARG A 44 -18.75 -4.31 0.70
C ARG A 44 -17.85 -5.08 1.66
N GLU A 45 -16.56 -5.06 1.38
CA GLU A 45 -15.51 -5.55 2.28
C GLU A 45 -14.68 -4.38 2.81
N GLU A 46 -14.39 -4.42 4.11
CA GLU A 46 -13.73 -3.34 4.83
C GLU A 46 -12.73 -3.91 5.83
N MET A 47 -11.49 -3.42 5.77
CA MET A 47 -10.47 -3.69 6.77
C MET A 47 -10.17 -2.40 7.54
N ILE A 48 -10.11 -2.50 8.87
CA ILE A 48 -9.80 -1.37 9.75
C ILE A 48 -8.61 -1.73 10.62
N LEU A 49 -7.51 -0.99 10.48
CA LEU A 49 -6.35 -1.04 11.37
C LEU A 49 -6.57 -0.07 12.54
N ARG A 50 -6.37 -0.59 13.74
CA ARG A 50 -6.19 0.20 14.95
C ARG A 50 -5.09 -0.46 15.77
N GLU A 51 -4.06 0.29 16.12
CA GLU A 51 -2.90 -0.27 16.83
C GLU A 51 -2.21 -1.33 15.99
N ASP A 52 -2.11 -2.55 16.51
CA ASP A 52 -1.52 -3.71 15.83
C ASP A 52 -2.59 -4.77 15.54
N VAL A 53 -3.86 -4.33 15.41
CA VAL A 53 -5.00 -5.19 15.14
C VAL A 53 -5.75 -4.70 13.91
N VAL A 54 -5.93 -5.59 12.94
CA VAL A 54 -6.77 -5.36 11.78
C VAL A 54 -8.07 -6.13 11.94
N GLY A 55 -9.19 -5.42 11.96
CA GLY A 55 -10.53 -5.99 11.89
C GLY A 55 -10.99 -6.15 10.45
N TYR A 56 -11.64 -7.28 10.14
CA TYR A 56 -12.14 -7.64 8.82
C TYR A 56 -13.66 -7.73 8.84
N PHE A 57 -14.31 -7.03 7.91
CA PHE A 57 -15.77 -6.95 7.78
C PHE A 57 -16.18 -7.22 6.34
N GLY A 58 -17.19 -8.07 6.14
CA GLY A 58 -17.69 -8.45 4.81
C GLY A 58 -18.90 -9.38 4.93
N ASP A 59 -19.17 -10.15 3.87
CA ASP A 59 -20.24 -11.18 3.87
C ASP A 59 -19.76 -12.50 4.53
N TYR A 60 -19.14 -12.35 5.71
CA TYR A 60 -18.61 -13.43 6.53
C TYR A 60 -18.63 -13.01 8.00
N GLN A 61 -18.42 -13.95 8.93
CA GLN A 61 -18.32 -13.64 10.36
C GLN A 61 -17.10 -12.73 10.61
N PRO A 62 -17.28 -11.51 11.14
CA PRO A 62 -16.16 -10.60 11.36
C PRO A 62 -15.11 -11.20 12.30
N PHE A 63 -13.85 -10.95 11.97
CA PHE A 63 -12.70 -11.43 12.73
C PHE A 63 -11.60 -10.37 12.80
N SER A 64 -10.56 -10.63 13.60
CA SER A 64 -9.42 -9.74 13.70
C SER A 64 -8.10 -10.50 13.73
N LEU A 65 -7.07 -9.91 13.13
CA LEU A 65 -5.72 -10.44 13.11
C LEU A 65 -4.77 -9.45 13.76
N LYS A 66 -3.79 -9.97 14.50
CA LYS A 66 -2.71 -9.17 15.08
C LYS A 66 -1.62 -8.95 14.05
N THR A 67 -1.58 -7.78 13.44
CA THR A 67 -0.64 -7.37 12.39
C THR A 67 -0.46 -5.84 12.41
N PRO A 68 0.74 -5.31 12.17
CA PRO A 68 1.00 -3.87 12.22
C PRO A 68 0.44 -3.09 11.01
N HIS A 69 -0.06 -3.77 9.98
CA HIS A 69 -0.64 -3.14 8.79
C HIS A 69 -1.66 -4.06 8.10
N ILE A 70 -2.51 -3.46 7.25
CA ILE A 70 -3.44 -4.19 6.37
C ILE A 70 -2.63 -4.91 5.29
N LEU A 71 -2.77 -6.23 5.20
CA LEU A 71 -1.99 -7.09 4.29
C LEU A 71 -2.63 -7.22 2.91
N ASP A 72 -3.94 -7.04 2.84
CA ASP A 72 -4.77 -7.28 1.67
C ASP A 72 -4.81 -6.07 0.75
N ASP A 73 -4.78 -6.32 -0.56
CA ASP A 73 -5.00 -5.39 -1.68
C ASP A 73 -4.31 -4.00 -1.57
N PHE A 74 -3.21 -3.96 -0.82
CA PHE A 74 -2.31 -2.84 -0.70
C PHE A 74 -0.87 -3.31 -1.01
N PRO A 75 -0.11 -2.60 -1.85
CA PRO A 75 1.22 -3.06 -2.25
C PRO A 75 2.17 -3.23 -1.06
N THR A 76 2.63 -4.46 -0.82
CA THR A 76 3.53 -4.83 0.30
C THR A 76 4.83 -4.03 0.33
N VAL A 77 5.27 -3.53 -0.82
CA VAL A 77 6.45 -2.66 -0.95
C VAL A 77 6.33 -1.38 -0.13
N VAL A 78 5.12 -0.88 0.15
CA VAL A 78 4.90 0.34 0.94
C VAL A 78 5.32 0.14 2.40
N TYR A 79 5.11 -1.06 2.95
CA TYR A 79 5.46 -1.41 4.33
C TYR A 79 6.85 -2.06 4.46
N SER A 80 7.61 -2.14 3.37
CA SER A 80 8.91 -2.83 3.36
C SER A 80 9.99 -2.02 4.08
N ASN A 81 10.83 -2.71 4.86
CA ASN A 81 12.05 -2.10 5.40
C ASN A 81 13.16 -2.10 4.33
N PHE A 82 13.26 -1.01 3.57
CA PHE A 82 14.24 -0.88 2.48
C PHE A 82 15.70 -1.04 2.93
N SER A 83 16.03 -0.80 4.21
CA SER A 83 17.39 -1.01 4.73
C SER A 83 17.81 -2.48 4.74
N GLN A 84 16.86 -3.41 4.71
CA GLN A 84 17.12 -4.85 4.70
C GLN A 84 17.17 -5.44 3.27
N LEU A 85 17.00 -4.62 2.24
CA LEU A 85 16.96 -5.05 0.84
C LEU A 85 18.34 -5.03 0.17
N GLU A 86 19.38 -5.53 0.85
CA GLU A 86 20.76 -5.58 0.33
C GLU A 86 20.88 -6.37 -0.99
N GLY A 87 20.05 -7.40 -1.15
CA GLY A 87 19.97 -8.22 -2.35
C GLY A 87 19.27 -7.55 -3.55
N TYR A 88 18.88 -6.29 -3.43
CA TYR A 88 18.23 -5.51 -4.48
C TYR A 88 19.07 -4.28 -4.87
N ALA A 89 18.82 -3.77 -6.07
CA ALA A 89 19.33 -2.49 -6.57
C ALA A 89 18.17 -1.52 -6.74
N PHE A 90 18.37 -0.27 -6.31
CA PHE A 90 17.43 0.83 -6.48
C PHE A 90 17.93 1.71 -7.63
N LEU A 91 17.15 1.77 -8.72
CA LEU A 91 17.51 2.52 -9.92
C LEU A 91 16.57 3.72 -10.06
N ASP A 92 17.15 4.93 -10.11
CA ASP A 92 16.40 6.14 -10.44
C ASP A 92 16.14 6.15 -11.95
N ASN A 93 14.86 6.09 -12.31
CA ASN A 93 14.36 6.05 -13.67
C ASN A 93 13.81 7.42 -14.14
N GLY A 94 14.14 8.48 -13.42
CA GLY A 94 13.74 9.85 -13.73
C GLY A 94 12.36 10.20 -13.19
N LYS A 95 11.63 11.03 -13.94
CA LYS A 95 10.33 11.56 -13.54
C LYS A 95 9.26 11.22 -14.56
N SER A 96 8.04 11.00 -14.09
CA SER A 96 6.86 10.80 -14.93
C SER A 96 5.65 11.50 -14.29
N ARG A 97 4.55 11.59 -15.03
CA ARG A 97 3.28 12.13 -14.52
C ARG A 97 2.28 10.98 -14.31
N VAL A 98 1.74 10.87 -13.10
CA VAL A 98 0.67 9.92 -12.74
C VAL A 98 -0.29 10.58 -11.77
N ALA A 99 -1.59 10.31 -11.89
CA ALA A 99 -2.64 10.97 -11.08
C ALA A 99 -2.52 12.51 -11.09
N ASP A 100 -2.11 13.07 -12.23
CA ASP A 100 -1.79 14.49 -12.44
C ASP A 100 -0.70 15.10 -11.52
N ARG A 101 0.15 14.26 -10.92
CA ARG A 101 1.30 14.69 -10.13
C ARG A 101 2.60 14.29 -10.80
N ILE A 102 3.64 15.10 -10.57
CA ILE A 102 5.01 14.72 -10.95
C ILE A 102 5.52 13.73 -9.91
N ALA A 103 5.81 12.52 -10.38
CA ALA A 103 6.33 11.45 -9.56
C ALA A 103 7.74 11.06 -10.00
N ARG A 104 8.60 10.75 -9.02
CA ARG A 104 9.87 10.10 -9.27
C ARG A 104 9.66 8.60 -9.49
N VAL A 105 10.29 8.06 -10.52
CA VAL A 105 10.19 6.65 -10.87
C VAL A 105 11.39 5.92 -10.31
N ILE A 106 11.16 4.98 -9.38
CA ILE A 106 12.22 4.14 -8.80
C ILE A 106 11.94 2.68 -9.15
N ARG A 107 12.93 2.00 -9.74
CA ARG A 107 12.89 0.55 -9.93
C ARG A 107 13.64 -0.15 -8.82
N ILE A 108 13.03 -1.19 -8.25
CA ILE A 108 13.64 -2.09 -7.26
C ILE A 108 13.85 -3.43 -7.94
N VAL A 109 15.10 -3.74 -8.28
CA VAL A 109 15.47 -4.90 -9.12
C VAL A 109 16.30 -5.88 -8.29
N PRO A 110 15.96 -7.17 -8.25
CA PRO A 110 16.78 -8.15 -7.55
C PRO A 110 18.14 -8.28 -8.23
N ARG A 111 19.17 -8.61 -7.45
CA ARG A 111 20.52 -8.89 -7.96
C ARG A 111 20.70 -10.33 -8.46
N ASP A 112 19.63 -11.12 -8.44
CA ASP A 112 19.54 -12.49 -8.94
C ASP A 112 18.25 -12.70 -9.74
N ASP A 113 18.07 -13.92 -10.26
CA ASP A 113 16.96 -14.29 -11.14
C ASP A 113 15.81 -14.99 -10.38
N PHE A 114 15.80 -14.97 -9.04
CA PHE A 114 14.86 -15.77 -8.24
C PHE A 114 13.68 -14.97 -7.70
N ARG A 115 13.58 -13.67 -8.01
CA ARG A 115 12.66 -12.73 -7.37
C ARG A 115 12.00 -11.79 -8.39
N TYR A 116 10.84 -11.26 -8.05
CA TYR A 116 10.18 -10.22 -8.85
C TYR A 116 10.79 -8.84 -8.58
N GLN A 117 10.68 -7.96 -9.58
CA GLN A 117 11.04 -6.54 -9.50
C GLN A 117 9.82 -5.67 -9.20
N TYR A 118 10.03 -4.49 -8.62
CA TYR A 118 9.02 -3.44 -8.48
C TYR A 118 9.39 -2.20 -9.31
N MET A 119 8.37 -1.45 -9.74
CA MET A 119 8.52 -0.09 -10.24
C MET A 119 7.54 0.80 -9.48
N LEU A 120 8.07 1.83 -8.83
CA LEU A 120 7.32 2.74 -7.97
C LEU A 120 7.30 4.12 -8.60
N TRP A 121 6.13 4.75 -8.55
CA TRP A 121 5.97 6.18 -8.82
C TRP A 121 5.68 6.86 -7.49
N ILE A 122 6.63 7.65 -7.01
CA ILE A 122 6.57 8.32 -5.72
C ILE A 122 6.36 9.80 -6.00
N ASP A 123 5.25 10.36 -5.51
CA ASP A 123 4.97 11.80 -5.63
C ASP A 123 6.13 12.62 -5.06
N GLU A 124 6.59 13.64 -5.78
CA GLU A 124 7.72 14.45 -5.31
C GLU A 124 7.32 15.46 -4.22
N GLU A 125 6.03 15.70 -4.05
CA GLU A 125 5.50 16.71 -3.11
C GLU A 125 5.10 16.14 -1.73
N ASN A 126 4.90 14.82 -1.59
CA ASN A 126 4.33 14.20 -0.38
C ASN A 126 5.13 12.99 0.13
#